data_AF-A0AA37WCY3-F1
#
_entry.id   AF-A0AA37WCY3-F1
#
_cell.length_a   1.000
_cell.length_b   1.000
_cell.length_c   1.000
_cell.angle_alpha   90.00
_cell.angle_beta   90.00
_cell.angle_gamma   90.00
#
_symmetry.space_group_name_H-M   'P 1'
#
loop_
_entity.id
_entity.type
_entity.pdbx_description
1 polymer ?
#
loop_
_entity_poly.entity_id
_entity_poly.type
_entity_poly.pdbx_seq_one_letter_code
_entity_poly.pdbx_strand_id
1 'polypeptide(L)'
;MAEYDINDPTDLDILRAQFDIISGNEWDDYIELAEAREIGYKNINILKSASRKSGMSKYLSPKVLLWVSNLIEDLDSDEEE
;
A
#
# COMPACT_ATOMS: atom_id res chain seq x y z
N MET A 1 9.01 12.70 1.16
CA MET A 1 7.81 12.15 1.80
C MET A 1 7.46 12.99 3.03
N ALA A 2 6.16 13.16 3.32
CA ALA A 2 5.70 13.53 4.66
C ALA A 2 5.87 12.30 5.56
N GLU A 3 6.50 12.48 6.73
CA GLU A 3 6.82 11.39 7.64
C GLU A 3 5.58 11.06 8.48
N TYR A 4 4.84 10.00 8.12
CA TYR A 4 3.70 9.54 8.93
C TYR A 4 4.20 8.85 10.20
N ASP A 5 3.79 9.34 11.38
CA ASP A 5 4.07 8.71 12.65
C ASP A 5 3.02 7.62 12.95
N ILE A 6 3.45 6.36 12.97
CA ILE A 6 2.58 5.22 13.30
C ILE A 6 2.04 5.24 14.75
N ASN A 7 2.51 6.16 15.59
CA ASN A 7 2.01 6.38 16.94
C ASN A 7 1.05 7.57 17.02
N ASP A 8 0.97 8.41 15.99
CA ASP A 8 -0.02 9.49 15.91
C ASP A 8 -1.35 8.96 15.36
N PRO A 9 -2.46 9.10 16.11
CA PRO A 9 -3.76 8.57 15.69
C PRO A 9 -4.30 9.22 14.41
N THR A 10 -3.96 10.48 14.14
CA THR A 10 -4.37 11.20 12.92
C THR A 10 -3.67 10.61 11.71
N ASP A 11 -2.36 10.40 11.79
CA ASP A 11 -1.58 9.81 10.70
C ASP A 11 -2.05 8.39 10.39
N LEU A 12 -2.40 7.61 11.42
CA LEU A 12 -2.99 6.29 11.22
C LEU A 12 -4.34 6.32 10.51
N ASP A 13 -5.20 7.28 10.85
CA ASP A 13 -6.51 7.40 10.20
C ASP A 13 -6.35 7.87 8.75
N ILE A 14 -5.36 8.72 8.45
CA ILE A 14 -5.00 9.09 7.08
C ILE A 14 -4.51 7.88 6.29
N LEU A 15 -3.55 7.12 6.84
CA LEU A 15 -3.02 5.90 6.19
C LEU A 15 -4.13 4.88 5.91
N ARG A 16 -5.07 4.71 6.83
CA ARG A 16 -6.24 3.83 6.64
C ARG A 16 -7.15 4.32 5.54
N ALA A 17 -7.47 5.61 5.52
CA ALA A 17 -8.33 6.19 4.50
C ALA A 17 -7.71 6.09 3.10
N GLN A 18 -6.41 6.38 2.98
CA GLN A 18 -5.65 6.20 1.75
C GLN A 18 -5.57 4.75 1.32
N PHE A 19 -5.43 3.81 2.25
CA PHE A 19 -5.43 2.39 1.91
C PHE A 19 -6.81 1.91 1.41
N ASP A 20 -7.88 2.31 2.09
CA ASP A 20 -9.24 1.85 1.80
C ASP A 20 -9.86 2.51 0.57
N ILE A 21 -9.31 3.63 0.09
CA ILE A 21 -9.79 4.29 -1.14
C ILE A 21 -9.34 3.57 -2.41
N ILE A 22 -8.26 2.78 -2.34
CA ILE A 22 -7.70 2.06 -3.48
C ILE A 22 -8.66 0.94 -3.90
N SER A 23 -9.20 1.08 -5.10
CA SER A 23 -10.13 0.15 -5.70
C SER A 23 -9.47 -1.18 -6.06
N GLY A 24 -10.28 -2.23 -6.23
CA GLY A 24 -9.77 -3.55 -6.58
C GLY A 24 -8.96 -3.58 -7.89
N ASN A 25 -9.37 -2.78 -8.89
CA ASN A 25 -8.65 -2.71 -10.16
C ASN A 25 -7.28 -2.03 -9.99
N GLU A 26 -7.21 -0.93 -9.23
CA GLU A 26 -5.93 -0.26 -8.93
C GLU A 26 -4.98 -1.20 -8.19
N TRP A 27 -5.49 -2.02 -7.27
CA TRP A 27 -4.68 -3.06 -6.63
C TRP A 27 -4.12 -4.08 -7.62
N ASP A 28 -4.93 -4.52 -8.59
CA ASP A 28 -4.48 -5.46 -9.61
C ASP A 28 -3.39 -4.82 -10.48
N ASP A 29 -3.55 -3.55 -10.87
CA ASP A 29 -2.54 -2.78 -11.62
C ASP A 29 -1.22 -2.68 -10.84
N TYR A 30 -1.26 -2.35 -9.53
CA TYR A 30 -0.04 -2.33 -8.68
C TYR A 30 0.63 -3.69 -8.57
N ILE A 31 -0.13 -4.78 -8.50
CA ILE A 31 0.41 -6.14 -8.43
C ILE A 31 1.07 -6.52 -9.75
N GLU A 32 0.44 -6.22 -10.89
CA GLU A 32 1.00 -6.46 -12.21
C GLU A 32 2.29 -5.66 -12.42
N LEU A 33 2.29 -4.39 -12.02
CA LEU A 33 3.48 -3.53 -12.08
C LEU A 33 4.61 -4.05 -11.20
N ALA A 34 4.30 -4.48 -9.97
CA ALA A 34 5.26 -5.10 -9.06
C ALA A 34 5.85 -6.40 -9.61
N GLU A 35 5.04 -7.21 -10.30
CA GLU A 35 5.49 -8.43 -10.98
C GLU A 35 6.38 -8.11 -12.18
N ALA A 36 5.99 -7.14 -13.01
CA ALA A 36 6.75 -6.71 -14.18
C ALA A 36 8.12 -6.09 -13.81
N ARG A 37 8.18 -5.36 -12.69
CA ARG A 37 9.40 -4.74 -12.16
C ARG A 37 10.26 -5.69 -11.31
N GLU A 38 9.80 -6.93 -11.09
CA GLU A 38 10.50 -7.94 -10.29
C GLU A 38 10.93 -7.43 -8.88
N ILE A 39 10.13 -6.58 -8.22
CA ILE A 39 10.48 -5.91 -6.94
C ILE A 39 10.60 -6.86 -5.72
N GLY A 40 10.55 -8.17 -5.97
CA GLY A 40 10.79 -9.22 -5.00
C GLY A 40 9.51 -9.89 -4.49
N TYR A 41 9.62 -11.20 -4.25
CA TYR A 41 8.51 -12.06 -3.83
C TYR A 41 7.75 -11.57 -2.58
N LYS A 42 8.45 -10.98 -1.60
CA LYS A 42 7.81 -10.49 -0.37
C LYS A 42 6.90 -9.28 -0.65
N ASN A 43 7.37 -8.36 -1.50
CA ASN A 43 6.65 -7.15 -1.88
C ASN A 43 5.40 -7.50 -2.72
N ILE A 44 5.55 -8.40 -3.70
CA ILE A 44 4.41 -8.88 -4.49
C ILE A 44 3.36 -9.57 -3.60
N ASN A 45 3.78 -10.42 -2.65
CA ASN A 45 2.83 -11.11 -1.77
C ASN A 45 2.14 -10.19 -0.77
N ILE A 46 2.80 -9.14 -0.28
CA ILE A 46 2.13 -8.20 0.61
C ILE A 46 1.07 -7.40 -0.15
N LEU A 47 1.32 -6.99 -1.40
CA LEU A 47 0.31 -6.33 -2.26
C LEU A 47 -0.89 -7.24 -2.52
N LYS A 48 -0.65 -8.52 -2.89
CA LYS A 48 -1.72 -9.53 -3.04
C LYS A 48 -2.52 -9.74 -1.76
N SER A 49 -1.87 -9.69 -0.60
CA SER A 49 -2.52 -9.82 0.70
C SER A 49 -3.29 -8.56 1.12
N ALA A 50 -2.77 -7.39 0.75
CA ALA A 50 -3.36 -6.09 0.98
C ALA A 50 -4.63 -5.87 0.14
N SER A 51 -4.58 -6.21 -1.16
CA SER A 51 -5.73 -6.18 -2.08
C SER A 51 -6.97 -6.88 -1.50
N ARG A 52 -6.79 -8.09 -0.95
CA ARG A 52 -7.87 -8.86 -0.29
C ARG A 52 -8.42 -8.23 0.99
N LYS A 53 -7.74 -7.21 1.51
CA LYS A 53 -8.08 -6.47 2.73
C LYS A 53 -8.46 -5.02 2.44
N SER A 54 -8.60 -4.62 1.17
CA SER A 54 -9.15 -3.32 0.80
C SER A 54 -10.53 -3.12 1.45
N GLY A 55 -10.77 -1.94 2.02
CA GLY A 55 -11.97 -1.62 2.81
C GLY A 55 -11.97 -2.21 4.23
N MET A 56 -10.88 -2.85 4.66
CA MET A 56 -10.72 -3.50 5.96
C MET A 56 -9.42 -3.08 6.67
N SER A 57 -8.87 -1.90 6.36
CA SER A 57 -7.64 -1.35 6.95
C SER A 57 -7.61 -1.35 8.49
N LYS A 58 -8.77 -1.23 9.15
CA LYS A 58 -8.90 -1.29 10.63
C LYS A 58 -8.39 -2.59 11.26
N TYR A 59 -8.23 -3.65 10.47
CA TYR A 59 -7.68 -4.95 10.92
C TYR A 59 -6.21 -5.16 10.55
N LEU A 60 -5.58 -4.18 9.87
CA LEU A 60 -4.17 -4.18 9.57
C LEU A 60 -3.38 -3.48 10.67
N SER A 61 -2.15 -3.94 10.90
CA SER A 61 -1.26 -3.26 11.82
C SER A 61 -0.74 -1.95 11.18
N PRO A 62 -0.48 -0.90 11.96
CA PRO A 62 0.13 0.33 11.48
C PRO A 62 1.37 0.13 10.60
N LYS A 63 2.24 -0.81 11.00
CA LYS A 63 3.45 -1.14 10.26
C LYS A 63 3.18 -1.72 8.88
N VAL A 64 2.12 -2.52 8.76
CA VAL A 64 1.72 -3.09 7.46
C VAL A 64 1.11 -2.01 6.57
N LEU A 65 0.27 -1.14 7.12
CA LEU A 65 -0.29 -0.01 6.36
C LEU A 65 0.83 0.86 5.81
N LEU A 66 1.75 1.31 6.66
CA LEU A 66 2.88 2.13 6.24
C LEU A 66 3.75 1.42 5.19
N TRP A 67 4.06 0.13 5.38
CA TRP A 67 4.84 -0.62 4.41
C TRP A 67 4.16 -0.68 3.04
N VAL A 68 2.86 -0.97 3.02
CA VAL A 68 2.11 -1.07 1.76
C VAL A 68 1.94 0.31 1.11
N SER A 69 1.65 1.36 1.88
CA SER A 69 1.57 2.72 1.37
C SER A 69 2.87 3.16 0.70
N ASN A 70 4.02 2.94 1.35
CA ASN A 70 5.32 3.24 0.76
C ASN A 70 5.58 2.46 -0.53
N LEU A 71 5.18 1.18 -0.56
CA LEU A 71 5.37 0.34 -1.72
C LEU A 71 4.54 0.81 -2.93
N ILE A 72 3.33 1.30 -2.67
CA ILE A 72 2.47 1.88 -3.71
C ILE A 72 3.04 3.21 -4.19
N GLU A 73 3.46 4.09 -3.28
CA GLU A 73 4.11 5.34 -3.64
C GLU A 73 5.38 5.14 -4.47
N ASP A 74 6.22 4.15 -4.12
CA ASP A 74 7.41 3.78 -4.90
C ASP A 74 7.00 3.29 -6.31
N LEU A 75 5.93 2.50 -6.39
CA LEU A 75 5.42 1.98 -7.66
C LEU A 75 4.87 3.10 -8.57
N ASP A 76 4.08 4.01 -8.01
CA ASP A 76 3.54 5.20 -8.67
C ASP A 76 4.66 6.16 -9.12
N SER A 77 5.65 6.37 -8.26
CA SER A 77 6.73 7.34 -8.52
C SER A 77 7.58 6.95 -9.72
N ASP A 78 7.86 5.65 -9.94
CA ASP A 78 8.60 5.25 -11.14
C ASP A 78 7.72 5.16 -12.42
N GLU A 79 6.40 5.43 -12.37
CA GLU A 79 5.61 5.63 -13.60
C GLU A 79 5.82 7.03 -14.21
N GLU A 80 6.41 7.99 -13.48
CA GLU A 80 6.64 9.37 -13.94
C GLU A 80 8.01 9.64 -14.61
N GLU A 81 8.85 8.61 -14.88
CA GLU A 81 10.12 8.73 -15.66
C GLU A 81 10.09 8.03 -17.03
#